data_AF-A0A496QSV6-F1
#
_entry.id   AF-A0A496QSV6-F1
#
_cell.length_a   1.000
_cell.length_b   1.000
_cell.length_c   1.000
_cell.angle_alpha   90.00
_cell.angle_beta   90.00
_cell.angle_gamma   90.00
#
_symmetry.space_group_name_H-M   'P 1'
#
loop_
_entity.id
_entity.type
_entity.pdbx_description
1 polymer ?
#
loop_
_entity_poly.entity_id
_entity_poly.type
_entity_poly.pdbx_seq_one_letter_code
_entity_poly.pdbx_strand_id
1 'polypeptide(L)'
;MKKILIPFFLLFSVNLLFSTPKGVEFSIRFFDKKIYFPYSKITIKLEITNNSPDEFRFKLSESRVFNLDFDVRTLTNQKLPCSRQYITQINQNQPVFFRELSLHPGEQYSFFAHLNEYVTITEPGVYIVKALFYPELKTRTKTTPVESNLLNLHIRPSVGVREIQWQIDEETGEVLKQQPLPPDEVVRYTIEARQKSQWNKFFLYLDVESLLQKDPARRRRYLLSSEEERMRMLDEFKENLMRQRVEGDILLIPQEFEIIKTEYTPDEGRVQVMQKFAYPDYTEVKRYTYYLQKRDRVWFIYDYEVVNIGTE
;
A
#
# COMPACT_ATOMS: atom_id res chain seq x y z
N MET A 1 41.47 21.50 -75.01
CA MET A 1 41.49 21.49 -73.54
C MET A 1 40.15 21.98 -73.02
N LYS A 2 39.21 21.08 -72.67
CA LYS A 2 37.91 21.43 -72.07
C LYS A 2 37.96 21.03 -70.59
N LYS A 3 37.91 22.02 -69.69
CA LYS A 3 37.83 21.80 -68.24
C LYS A 3 36.37 21.52 -67.88
N ILE A 4 36.09 20.29 -67.43
CA ILE A 4 34.80 19.89 -66.87
C ILE A 4 34.80 20.31 -65.40
N LEU A 5 33.88 21.21 -65.05
CA LEU A 5 33.66 21.68 -63.69
C LEU A 5 32.67 20.70 -63.01
N ILE A 6 33.12 19.95 -62.01
CA ILE A 6 32.28 19.08 -61.19
C ILE A 6 31.73 19.92 -60.03
N PRO A 7 30.39 20.03 -59.83
CA PRO A 7 29.86 20.67 -58.65
C PRO A 7 29.90 19.69 -57.47
N PHE A 8 30.63 20.06 -56.43
CA PHE A 8 30.70 19.36 -55.16
C PHE A 8 29.41 19.66 -54.38
N PHE A 9 28.49 18.71 -54.34
CA PHE A 9 27.24 18.81 -53.59
C PHE A 9 27.54 18.59 -52.11
N LEU A 10 27.72 19.71 -51.38
CA LEU A 10 27.97 19.73 -49.94
C LEU A 10 26.64 19.44 -49.23
N LEU A 11 26.43 18.17 -48.88
CA LEU A 11 25.33 17.70 -48.03
C LEU A 11 25.52 18.29 -46.63
N PHE A 12 24.89 19.44 -46.39
CA PHE A 12 24.82 20.05 -45.07
C PHE A 12 23.79 19.27 -44.24
N SER A 13 24.27 18.30 -43.47
CA SER A 13 23.47 17.62 -42.45
C SER A 13 23.16 18.62 -41.33
N VAL A 14 21.96 19.21 -41.40
CA VAL A 14 21.40 20.02 -40.31
C VAL A 14 21.15 19.08 -39.14
N ASN A 15 22.08 19.03 -38.19
CA ASN A 15 21.81 18.53 -36.86
C ASN A 15 20.91 19.57 -36.19
N LEU A 16 19.59 19.33 -36.20
CA LEU A 16 18.64 20.04 -35.36
C LEU A 16 19.00 19.76 -33.90
N LEU A 17 19.77 20.67 -33.31
CA LEU A 17 19.91 20.79 -31.87
C LEU A 17 18.55 21.28 -31.35
N PHE A 18 17.70 20.36 -30.95
CA PHE A 18 16.48 20.66 -30.23
C PHE A 18 16.85 21.15 -28.83
N SER A 19 17.12 22.46 -28.72
CA SER A 19 16.92 23.16 -27.45
C SER A 19 15.44 23.07 -27.14
N THR A 20 15.08 22.79 -25.89
CA THR A 20 13.73 23.01 -25.41
C THR A 20 13.32 24.44 -25.80
N PRO A 21 12.21 24.63 -26.54
CA PRO A 21 11.80 25.97 -26.95
C PRO A 21 11.52 26.79 -25.69
N LYS A 22 12.03 28.03 -25.63
CA LYS A 22 11.58 28.99 -24.64
C LYS A 22 10.06 29.12 -24.79
N GLY A 23 9.31 28.70 -23.77
CA GLY A 23 7.84 28.79 -23.77
C GLY A 23 7.09 27.45 -23.67
N VAL A 24 7.77 26.30 -23.73
CA VAL A 24 7.13 25.02 -23.40
C VAL A 24 7.19 24.79 -21.89
N GLU A 25 6.03 24.68 -21.26
CA GLU A 25 5.89 24.46 -19.83
C GLU A 25 5.46 23.02 -19.57
N PHE A 26 6.07 22.39 -18.56
CA PHE A 26 5.66 21.10 -18.05
C PHE A 26 5.21 21.26 -16.60
N SER A 27 3.99 20.84 -16.28
CA SER A 27 3.44 20.95 -14.94
C SER A 27 2.87 19.64 -14.43
N ILE A 28 2.93 19.47 -13.11
CA ILE A 28 2.38 18.32 -12.40
C ILE A 28 1.43 18.77 -11.31
N ARG A 29 0.32 18.03 -11.17
CA ARG A 29 -0.69 18.23 -10.13
C ARG A 29 -1.22 16.88 -9.67
N PHE A 30 -1.71 16.80 -8.43
CA PHE A 30 -2.46 15.63 -7.99
C PHE A 30 -3.73 15.52 -8.82
N PHE A 31 -4.04 14.33 -9.34
CA PHE A 31 -5.31 14.09 -10.03
C PHE A 31 -6.48 14.20 -9.05
N ASP A 32 -6.36 13.49 -7.92
CA ASP A 32 -7.29 13.51 -6.80
C ASP A 32 -6.52 13.84 -5.52
N LYS A 33 -6.68 15.07 -5.01
CA LYS A 33 -6.00 15.48 -3.76
C LYS A 33 -6.63 14.77 -2.57
N LYS A 34 -6.17 13.55 -2.30
CA LYS A 34 -6.54 12.69 -1.18
C LYS A 34 -5.44 12.67 -0.14
N ILE A 35 -5.77 12.15 1.04
CA ILE A 35 -4.77 11.87 2.07
C ILE A 35 -4.02 10.60 1.64
N TYR A 36 -2.70 10.66 1.56
CA TYR A 36 -1.86 9.53 1.14
C TYR A 36 -1.13 8.91 2.33
N PHE A 37 -0.97 7.60 2.27
CA PHE A 37 -0.27 6.75 3.24
C PHE A 37 0.88 5.99 2.55
N PRO A 38 1.82 5.38 3.29
CA PRO A 38 2.79 4.45 2.72
C PRO A 38 2.12 3.42 1.81
N TYR A 39 2.76 3.09 0.69
CA TYR A 39 2.23 2.19 -0.36
C TYR A 39 0.94 2.63 -1.07
N SER A 40 0.43 3.83 -0.79
CA SER A 40 -0.74 4.35 -1.50
C SER A 40 -0.45 4.52 -3.00
N LYS A 41 -1.45 4.19 -3.83
CA LYS A 41 -1.40 4.51 -5.26
C LYS A 41 -1.63 6.00 -5.45
N ILE A 42 -0.58 6.71 -5.88
CA ILE A 42 -0.61 8.16 -6.06
C ILE A 42 -0.65 8.46 -7.55
N THR A 43 -1.76 9.02 -8.01
CA THR A 43 -1.95 9.41 -9.41
C THR A 43 -1.61 10.89 -9.60
N ILE A 44 -0.66 11.15 -10.50
CA ILE A 44 -0.24 12.50 -10.87
C ILE A 44 -0.77 12.80 -12.27
N LYS A 45 -1.44 13.94 -12.41
CA LYS A 45 -1.75 14.53 -13.71
C LYS A 45 -0.52 15.31 -14.17
N LEU A 46 -0.04 15.01 -15.36
CA LEU A 46 1.05 15.70 -16.04
C LEU A 46 0.48 16.47 -17.22
N GLU A 47 0.94 17.70 -17.41
CA GLU A 47 0.43 18.61 -18.42
C GLU A 47 1.60 19.30 -19.12
N ILE A 48 1.63 19.20 -20.45
CA ILE A 48 2.58 19.88 -21.32
C ILE A 48 1.81 20.99 -22.02
N THR A 49 2.25 22.23 -21.87
CA THR A 49 1.60 23.40 -22.48
C THR A 49 2.59 24.12 -23.38
N ASN A 50 2.19 24.37 -24.62
CA ASN A 50 2.99 25.15 -25.55
C ASN A 50 2.59 26.63 -25.52
N ASN A 51 3.32 27.44 -24.76
CA ASN A 51 3.15 28.90 -24.75
C ASN A 51 4.11 29.60 -25.72
N SER A 52 4.84 28.85 -26.54
CA SER A 52 5.74 29.40 -27.55
C SER A 52 4.97 29.71 -28.86
N PRO A 53 5.49 30.62 -29.71
CA PRO A 53 4.89 30.89 -31.02
C PRO A 53 5.12 29.77 -32.05
N ASP A 54 5.99 28.81 -31.74
CA ASP A 54 6.36 27.72 -32.63
C ASP A 54 5.62 26.42 -32.28
N GLU A 55 5.48 25.51 -33.25
CA GLU A 55 4.95 24.16 -33.01
C GLU A 55 5.94 23.33 -32.19
N PHE A 56 5.48 22.73 -31.10
CA PHE A 56 6.28 21.85 -30.26
C PHE A 56 6.01 20.38 -30.59
N ARG A 57 7.03 19.66 -31.06
CA ARG A 57 6.95 18.22 -31.36
C ARG A 57 7.65 17.39 -30.32
N PHE A 58 7.05 16.26 -29.94
CA PHE A 58 7.65 15.30 -29.04
C PHE A 58 7.21 13.87 -29.36
N LYS A 59 8.06 12.92 -28.99
CA LYS A 59 7.78 11.49 -29.07
C LYS A 59 7.10 11.03 -27.80
N LEU A 60 6.06 10.23 -27.94
CA LEU A 60 5.30 9.68 -26.84
C LEU A 60 5.26 8.16 -26.97
N SER A 61 6.02 7.48 -26.11
CA SER A 61 6.09 6.02 -26.02
C SER A 61 4.85 5.43 -25.36
N GLU A 62 4.48 4.22 -25.78
CA GLU A 62 3.46 3.43 -25.08
C GLU A 62 3.85 3.18 -23.61
N SER A 63 5.13 2.90 -23.36
CA SER A 63 5.66 2.79 -22.00
C SER A 63 6.21 4.14 -21.53
N ARG A 64 5.51 4.74 -20.57
CA ARG A 64 5.80 6.11 -20.10
C ARG A 64 7.16 6.25 -19.42
N VAL A 65 7.79 5.16 -18.98
CA VAL A 65 9.14 5.20 -18.36
C VAL A 65 10.23 5.71 -19.28
N PHE A 66 10.02 5.67 -20.60
CA PHE A 66 10.93 6.26 -21.58
C PHE A 66 10.69 7.74 -21.79
N ASN A 67 9.54 8.28 -21.40
CA ASN A 67 9.25 9.71 -21.49
C ASN A 67 9.37 10.43 -20.16
N LEU A 68 9.21 9.71 -19.05
CA LEU A 68 9.08 10.29 -17.74
C LEU A 68 10.08 9.69 -16.76
N ASP A 69 10.55 10.57 -15.87
CA ASP A 69 11.23 10.20 -14.66
C ASP A 69 10.71 11.06 -13.51
N PHE A 70 10.81 10.54 -12.29
CA PHE A 70 10.43 11.27 -11.08
C PHE A 70 11.62 11.38 -10.15
N ASP A 71 12.03 12.62 -9.86
CA ASP A 71 12.97 12.93 -8.80
C ASP A 71 12.18 13.24 -7.53
N VAL A 72 12.02 12.23 -6.67
CA VAL A 72 11.36 12.37 -5.38
C VAL A 72 12.40 12.41 -4.28
N ARG A 73 12.32 13.45 -3.44
CA ARG A 73 13.27 13.66 -2.35
C ARG A 73 12.57 13.97 -1.04
N THR A 74 13.22 13.62 0.07
CA THR A 74 12.83 14.06 1.41
C THR A 74 13.15 15.55 1.62
N LEU A 75 12.65 16.15 2.72
CA LEU A 75 13.06 17.50 3.14
C LEU A 75 14.56 17.61 3.47
N THR A 76 15.20 16.50 3.83
CA THR A 76 16.66 16.41 4.01
C THR A 76 17.41 16.23 2.69
N ASN A 77 16.73 16.39 1.54
CA ASN A 77 17.27 16.24 0.18
C ASN A 77 17.81 14.84 -0.12
N GLN A 78 17.32 13.81 0.58
CA GLN A 78 17.63 12.42 0.28
C GLN A 78 16.71 11.91 -0.82
N LYS A 79 17.28 11.40 -1.91
CA LYS A 79 16.53 10.83 -3.03
C LYS A 79 15.95 9.46 -2.68
N LEU A 80 14.69 9.22 -3.04
CA LEU A 80 14.06 7.91 -2.82
C LEU A 80 14.54 6.86 -3.83
N PRO A 81 14.56 5.58 -3.41
CA PRO A 81 14.91 4.49 -4.30
C PRO A 81 13.83 4.27 -5.38
N CYS A 82 14.28 3.90 -6.58
CA CYS A 82 13.38 3.52 -7.66
C CYS A 82 12.60 2.25 -7.31
N SER A 83 11.41 2.10 -7.88
CA SER A 83 10.62 0.89 -7.74
C SER A 83 11.25 -0.30 -8.49
N ARG A 84 10.97 -1.52 -8.04
CA ARG A 84 11.39 -2.74 -8.76
C ARG A 84 10.78 -2.78 -10.17
N GLN A 85 9.53 -2.35 -10.31
CA GLN A 85 8.83 -2.29 -11.59
C GLN A 85 9.53 -1.36 -12.57
N TYR A 86 9.94 -0.17 -12.14
CA TYR A 86 10.70 0.79 -12.94
C TYR A 86 12.02 0.19 -13.42
N ILE A 87 12.79 -0.38 -12.48
CA ILE A 87 14.09 -1.00 -12.78
C ILE A 87 13.93 -2.15 -13.78
N THR A 88 12.89 -2.97 -13.62
CA THR A 88 12.62 -4.06 -14.57
C THR A 88 12.26 -3.51 -15.95
N GLN A 89 11.36 -2.51 -16.04
CA GLN A 89 10.92 -1.96 -17.33
C GLN A 89 12.04 -1.26 -18.10
N ILE A 90 12.94 -0.54 -17.42
CA ILE A 90 14.06 0.15 -18.09
C ILE A 90 15.18 -0.81 -18.51
N ASN A 91 15.32 -1.95 -17.84
CA ASN A 91 16.33 -2.96 -18.15
C ASN A 91 15.84 -4.04 -19.15
N GLN A 92 14.54 -4.09 -19.42
CA GLN A 92 13.98 -4.97 -20.45
C GLN A 92 14.46 -4.54 -21.84
N ASN A 93 15.14 -5.45 -22.54
CA ASN A 93 15.63 -5.23 -23.90
C ASN A 93 14.50 -5.45 -24.92
N GLN A 94 13.57 -4.49 -25.00
CA GLN A 94 12.41 -4.52 -25.89
C GLN A 94 12.38 -3.30 -26.82
N PRO A 95 11.86 -3.43 -28.06
CA PRO A 95 11.71 -2.30 -28.96
C PRO A 95 10.74 -1.27 -28.36
N VAL A 96 11.13 0.02 -28.39
CA VAL A 96 10.32 1.11 -27.84
C VAL A 96 9.45 1.68 -28.96
N PHE A 97 8.17 1.33 -28.95
CA PHE A 97 7.18 1.94 -29.83
C PHE A 97 6.78 3.32 -29.30
N PHE A 98 6.68 4.30 -30.20
CA PHE A 98 6.28 5.66 -29.89
C PHE A 98 5.47 6.27 -31.03
N ARG A 99 4.70 7.31 -30.67
CA ARG A 99 3.98 8.17 -31.60
C ARG A 99 4.60 9.56 -31.54
N GLU A 100 4.59 10.28 -32.65
CA GLU A 100 4.98 11.68 -32.67
C GLU A 100 3.73 12.54 -32.50
N LEU A 101 3.80 13.50 -31.58
CA LEU A 101 2.73 14.45 -31.30
C LEU A 101 3.25 15.86 -31.54
N SER A 102 2.40 16.70 -32.12
CA SER A 102 2.62 18.13 -32.24
C SER A 102 1.62 18.90 -31.39
N LEU A 103 2.10 19.95 -30.74
CA LEU A 103 1.29 20.95 -30.05
C LEU A 103 1.49 22.30 -30.71
N HIS A 104 0.41 22.86 -31.22
CA HIS A 104 0.38 24.22 -31.72
C HIS A 104 0.43 25.24 -30.56
N PRO A 105 0.73 26.53 -30.86
CA PRO A 105 0.71 27.59 -29.85
C PRO A 105 -0.63 27.65 -29.11
N GLY A 106 -0.56 27.62 -27.77
CA GLY A 106 -1.72 27.61 -26.87
C GLY A 106 -2.33 26.23 -26.61
N GLU A 107 -1.87 25.17 -27.28
CA GLU A 107 -2.35 23.82 -27.03
C GLU A 107 -1.70 23.18 -25.78
N GLN A 108 -2.46 22.28 -25.17
CA GLN A 108 -2.04 21.53 -23.99
C GLN A 108 -2.32 20.04 -24.17
N TYR A 109 -1.38 19.22 -23.71
CA TYR A 109 -1.53 17.77 -23.63
C TYR A 109 -1.46 17.32 -22.19
N SER A 110 -2.48 16.59 -21.74
CA SER A 110 -2.58 16.07 -20.38
C SER A 110 -2.62 14.55 -20.38
N PHE A 111 -1.93 13.94 -19.42
CA PHE A 111 -1.99 12.51 -19.19
C PHE A 111 -1.71 12.18 -17.71
N PHE A 112 -1.89 10.92 -17.33
CA PHE A 112 -1.73 10.47 -15.95
C PHE A 112 -0.54 9.51 -15.83
N ALA A 113 0.13 9.56 -14.68
CA ALA A 113 1.11 8.55 -14.28
C ALA A 113 0.93 8.19 -12.80
N HIS A 114 1.24 6.94 -12.48
CA HIS A 114 1.23 6.44 -11.11
C HIS A 114 2.63 6.53 -10.51
N LEU A 115 2.79 7.34 -9.47
CA LEU A 115 4.11 7.63 -8.89
C LEU A 115 4.78 6.35 -8.32
N ASN A 116 3.98 5.43 -7.78
CA ASN A 116 4.43 4.15 -7.22
C ASN A 116 5.03 3.20 -8.26
N GLU A 117 4.80 3.43 -9.55
CA GLU A 117 5.48 2.68 -10.61
C GLU A 117 6.93 3.12 -10.78
N TYR A 118 7.31 4.32 -10.33
CA TYR A 118 8.64 4.90 -10.51
C TYR A 118 9.48 4.86 -9.23
N VAL A 119 8.87 5.18 -8.09
CA VAL A 119 9.56 5.26 -6.79
C VAL A 119 8.89 4.42 -5.72
N THR A 120 9.68 3.92 -4.77
CA THR A 120 9.19 3.18 -3.61
C THR A 120 9.04 4.14 -2.42
N ILE A 121 7.82 4.32 -1.92
CA ILE A 121 7.54 5.17 -0.76
C ILE A 121 7.01 4.30 0.39
N THR A 122 7.88 4.05 1.37
CA THR A 122 7.66 3.15 2.51
C THR A 122 7.48 3.89 3.82
N GLU A 123 8.06 5.07 3.94
CA GLU A 123 8.07 5.84 5.18
C GLU A 123 7.05 6.99 5.14
N PRO A 124 6.51 7.39 6.29
CA PRO A 124 5.73 8.60 6.40
C PRO A 124 6.62 9.84 6.42
N GLY A 125 6.11 10.93 5.85
CA GLY A 125 6.87 12.16 5.79
C GLY A 125 6.39 13.10 4.70
N VAL A 126 7.11 14.20 4.56
CA VAL A 126 6.89 15.17 3.48
C VAL A 126 7.97 14.96 2.43
N TYR A 127 7.52 14.81 1.19
CA TYR A 127 8.36 14.58 0.03
C TYR A 127 8.14 15.69 -1.00
N ILE A 128 9.21 16.07 -1.68
CA ILE A 128 9.19 16.98 -2.81
C ILE A 128 9.28 16.12 -4.07
N VAL A 129 8.23 16.17 -4.89
CA VAL A 129 8.16 15.46 -6.16
C VAL A 129 8.45 16.45 -7.28
N LYS A 130 9.41 16.10 -8.14
CA LYS A 130 9.68 16.79 -9.41
C LYS A 130 9.62 15.77 -10.54
N ALA A 131 8.90 16.07 -11.60
CA ALA A 131 8.86 15.24 -12.80
C ALA A 131 9.84 15.78 -13.85
N LEU A 132 10.42 14.85 -14.61
CA LEU A 132 11.33 15.11 -15.72
C LEU A 132 10.72 14.50 -16.98
N PHE A 133 10.42 15.35 -17.95
CA PHE A 133 9.88 14.90 -19.24
C PHE A 133 10.97 14.90 -20.31
N TYR A 134 11.06 13.82 -21.07
CA TYR A 134 12.01 13.62 -22.16
C TYR A 134 11.25 13.61 -23.50
N PRO A 135 11.27 14.71 -24.26
CA PRO A 135 10.59 14.80 -25.56
C PRO A 135 11.13 13.81 -26.59
N GLU A 136 12.43 13.49 -26.51
CA GLU A 136 13.13 12.60 -27.46
C GLU A 136 13.35 11.19 -26.93
N LEU A 137 12.59 10.78 -25.91
CA LEU A 137 12.78 9.55 -25.15
C LEU A 137 14.11 9.53 -24.36
N LYS A 138 14.09 8.81 -23.25
CA LYS A 138 15.23 8.58 -22.37
C LYS A 138 16.13 7.54 -23.03
N THR A 139 17.26 7.99 -23.54
CA THR A 139 18.30 7.12 -24.12
C THR A 139 19.54 7.16 -23.24
N ARG A 140 20.52 6.26 -23.45
CA ARG A 140 21.82 6.30 -22.72
C ARG A 140 22.63 7.59 -23.02
N THR A 141 22.31 8.29 -24.10
CA THR A 141 22.84 9.62 -24.42
C THR A 141 22.12 10.70 -23.61
N LYS A 142 22.85 11.75 -23.22
CA LYS A 142 22.28 12.87 -22.44
C LYS A 142 21.23 13.62 -23.26
N THR A 143 19.97 13.27 -23.09
CA THR A 143 18.82 14.09 -23.49
C THR A 143 18.51 15.09 -22.37
N THR A 144 18.35 16.37 -22.68
CA THR A 144 17.95 17.39 -21.70
C THR A 144 16.46 17.28 -21.40
N PRO A 145 16.05 17.00 -20.15
CA PRO A 145 14.64 16.94 -19.80
C PRO A 145 14.03 18.34 -19.67
N VAL A 146 12.72 18.42 -19.86
CA VAL A 146 11.89 19.54 -19.39
C VAL A 146 11.49 19.23 -17.95
N GLU A 147 11.85 20.11 -17.02
CA GLU A 147 11.52 19.94 -15.60
C GLU A 147 10.13 20.50 -15.28
N SER A 148 9.43 19.85 -14.35
CA SER A 148 8.15 20.34 -13.84
C SER A 148 8.30 21.35 -12.69
N ASN A 149 7.19 21.98 -12.31
CA ASN A 149 7.05 22.56 -10.97
C ASN A 149 7.26 21.50 -9.86
N LEU A 150 7.53 21.97 -8.65
CA LEU A 150 7.64 21.12 -7.47
C LEU A 150 6.25 20.83 -6.89
N LEU A 151 6.03 19.58 -6.50
CA LEU A 151 4.80 19.13 -5.86
C LEU A 151 5.10 18.58 -4.47
N ASN A 152 4.49 19.18 -3.44
CA ASN A 152 4.63 18.73 -2.06
C ASN A 152 3.69 17.56 -1.79
N LEU A 153 4.27 16.38 -1.61
CA LEU A 153 3.58 15.16 -1.27
C LEU A 153 3.66 14.94 0.25
N HIS A 154 2.50 14.98 0.89
CA HIS A 154 2.38 14.65 2.30
C HIS A 154 1.93 13.20 2.42
N ILE A 155 2.84 12.33 2.83
CA ILE A 155 2.51 10.97 3.24
C ILE A 155 2.28 11.04 4.74
N ARG A 156 1.02 10.92 5.14
CA ARG A 156 0.71 10.76 6.55
C ARG A 156 1.26 9.41 6.99
N PRO A 157 1.70 9.28 8.25
CA PRO A 157 1.76 7.95 8.84
C PRO A 157 0.42 7.28 8.55
N SER A 158 0.45 6.17 7.82
CA SER A 158 -0.57 5.17 8.07
C SER A 158 -0.50 4.96 9.56
N VAL A 159 -1.65 4.90 10.22
CA VAL A 159 -1.68 4.50 11.63
C VAL A 159 -0.98 3.13 11.82
N GLY A 160 -0.68 2.45 10.71
CA GLY A 160 0.28 1.38 10.48
C GLY A 160 1.73 1.49 10.98
N VAL A 161 2.19 2.53 11.69
CA VAL A 161 3.32 2.28 12.63
C VAL A 161 2.90 1.22 13.66
N ARG A 162 1.59 1.14 13.97
CA ARG A 162 1.01 0.11 14.82
C ARG A 162 0.71 -1.20 14.08
N GLU A 163 0.25 -1.17 12.82
CA GLU A 163 0.08 -2.41 12.02
C GLU A 163 1.39 -3.09 11.68
N ILE A 164 2.47 -2.34 11.46
CA ILE A 164 3.82 -2.93 11.30
C ILE A 164 4.30 -3.51 12.64
N GLN A 165 4.00 -2.89 13.79
CA GLN A 165 4.24 -3.51 15.10
C GLN A 165 3.43 -4.81 15.25
N TRP A 166 2.15 -4.83 14.89
CA TRP A 166 1.28 -6.02 14.98
C TRP A 166 1.66 -7.13 13.99
N GLN A 167 2.40 -6.80 12.94
CA GLN A 167 2.96 -7.75 12.01
C GLN A 167 4.36 -8.22 12.40
N ILE A 168 4.92 -7.80 13.54
CA ILE A 168 6.22 -8.26 14.02
C ILE A 168 6.00 -9.12 15.27
N ASP A 169 6.63 -10.29 15.27
CA ASP A 169 6.68 -11.15 16.44
C ASP A 169 7.51 -10.45 17.53
N GLU A 170 6.90 -10.17 18.69
CA GLU A 170 7.57 -9.47 19.79
C GLU A 170 8.77 -10.24 20.34
N GLU A 171 8.80 -11.56 20.14
CA GLU A 171 9.83 -12.46 20.64
C GLU A 171 10.97 -12.66 19.62
N THR A 172 10.63 -12.78 18.33
CA THR A 172 11.62 -13.11 17.28
C THR A 172 12.00 -11.93 16.38
N GLY A 173 11.21 -10.85 16.38
CA GLY A 173 11.39 -9.71 15.47
C GLY A 173 11.05 -10.03 14.01
N GLU A 174 10.54 -11.22 13.71
CA GLU A 174 10.16 -11.64 12.36
C GLU A 174 8.77 -11.12 11.98
N VAL A 175 8.53 -10.98 10.68
CA VAL A 175 7.21 -10.61 10.19
C VAL A 175 6.24 -11.78 10.36
N LEU A 176 5.25 -11.63 11.24
CA LEU A 176 4.12 -12.53 11.41
C LEU A 176 3.36 -12.66 10.10
N LYS A 177 3.24 -13.89 9.61
CA LYS A 177 2.48 -14.23 8.42
C LYS A 177 1.40 -15.23 8.78
N GLN A 178 0.20 -14.97 8.28
CA GLN A 178 -0.91 -15.91 8.37
C GLN A 178 -0.54 -17.19 7.61
N GLN A 179 -0.76 -18.31 8.27
CA GLN A 179 -0.59 -19.64 7.68
C GLN A 179 -1.97 -20.28 7.53
N PRO A 180 -2.17 -21.15 6.52
CA PRO A 180 -3.43 -21.86 6.34
C PRO A 180 -3.57 -23.00 7.35
N LEU A 181 -3.65 -22.66 8.64
CA LEU A 181 -3.86 -23.58 9.75
C LEU A 181 -5.31 -24.09 9.77
N PRO A 182 -5.59 -25.32 10.21
CA PRO A 182 -6.96 -25.78 10.41
C PRO A 182 -7.65 -25.03 11.58
N PRO A 183 -8.99 -25.07 11.68
CA PRO A 183 -9.74 -24.25 12.64
C PRO A 183 -9.35 -24.46 14.11
N ASP A 184 -9.09 -25.70 14.50
CA ASP A 184 -8.65 -26.10 15.83
C ASP A 184 -7.27 -25.53 16.18
N GLU A 185 -6.32 -25.60 15.25
CA GLU A 185 -4.99 -25.02 15.42
C GLU A 185 -5.04 -23.49 15.49
N VAL A 186 -5.93 -22.84 14.74
CA VAL A 186 -6.16 -21.38 14.87
C VAL A 186 -6.62 -21.01 16.29
N VAL A 187 -7.57 -21.77 16.84
CA VAL A 187 -8.07 -21.51 18.20
C VAL A 187 -6.99 -21.80 19.24
N ARG A 188 -6.27 -22.92 19.11
CA ARG A 188 -5.12 -23.25 19.97
C ARG A 188 -4.09 -22.12 19.97
N TYR A 189 -3.66 -21.70 18.79
CA TYR A 189 -2.70 -20.62 18.60
C TYR A 189 -3.16 -19.32 19.27
N THR A 190 -4.43 -18.98 19.15
CA THR A 190 -5.01 -17.76 19.73
C THR A 190 -5.02 -17.82 21.27
N ILE A 191 -5.39 -18.96 21.86
CA ILE A 191 -5.40 -19.15 23.32
C ILE A 191 -3.97 -19.12 23.88
N GLU A 192 -3.04 -19.83 23.25
CA GLU A 192 -1.63 -19.87 23.66
C GLU A 192 -0.97 -18.48 23.56
N ALA A 193 -1.25 -17.74 22.48
CA ALA A 193 -0.81 -16.36 22.33
C ALA A 193 -1.32 -15.49 23.49
N ARG A 194 -2.56 -15.70 23.92
CA ARG A 194 -3.12 -14.97 25.06
C ARG A 194 -2.47 -15.38 26.39
N GLN A 195 -2.20 -16.66 26.62
CA GLN A 195 -1.48 -17.14 27.82
C GLN A 195 -0.08 -16.52 27.92
N LYS A 196 0.61 -16.34 26.78
CA LYS A 196 1.93 -15.69 26.71
C LYS A 196 1.86 -14.16 26.62
N SER A 197 0.67 -13.57 26.64
CA SER A 197 0.42 -12.13 26.43
C SER A 197 0.99 -11.55 25.12
N GLN A 198 1.08 -12.38 24.08
CA GLN A 198 1.55 -12.03 22.75
C GLN A 198 0.40 -11.46 21.92
N TRP A 199 0.08 -10.18 22.11
CA TRP A 199 -1.09 -9.54 21.50
C TRP A 199 -1.07 -9.55 19.96
N ASN A 200 0.10 -9.41 19.36
CA ASN A 200 0.25 -9.43 17.90
C ASN A 200 -0.17 -10.79 17.31
N LYS A 201 0.21 -11.87 17.98
CA LYS A 201 -0.20 -13.25 17.62
C LYS A 201 -1.67 -13.49 17.92
N PHE A 202 -2.17 -12.97 19.04
CA PHE A 202 -3.58 -13.07 19.39
C PHE A 202 -4.49 -12.45 18.32
N PHE A 203 -4.16 -11.26 17.82
CA PHE A 203 -4.96 -10.60 16.77
C PHE A 203 -4.80 -11.20 15.37
N LEU A 204 -3.81 -12.07 15.14
CA LEU A 204 -3.44 -12.56 13.80
C LEU A 204 -4.58 -13.29 13.08
N TYR A 205 -5.38 -14.05 13.83
CA TYR A 205 -6.50 -14.84 13.33
C TYR A 205 -7.86 -14.38 13.87
N LEU A 206 -7.95 -13.17 14.44
CA LEU A 206 -9.21 -12.60 14.90
C LEU A 206 -9.77 -11.65 13.85
N ASP A 207 -11.03 -11.85 13.49
CA ASP A 207 -11.82 -10.83 12.79
C ASP A 207 -12.31 -9.80 13.81
N VAL A 208 -11.44 -8.84 14.10
CA VAL A 208 -11.71 -7.75 15.05
C VAL A 208 -12.91 -6.91 14.64
N GLU A 209 -13.18 -6.79 13.34
CA GLU A 209 -14.35 -6.06 12.83
C GLU A 209 -15.64 -6.76 13.24
N SER A 210 -15.73 -8.07 13.03
CA SER A 210 -16.89 -8.86 13.46
C SER A 210 -17.09 -8.79 14.98
N LEU A 211 -16.00 -8.88 15.75
CA LEU A 211 -16.04 -8.76 17.21
C LEU A 211 -16.48 -7.37 17.69
N LEU A 212 -16.01 -6.29 17.05
CA LEU A 212 -16.45 -4.92 17.32
C LEU A 212 -17.95 -4.78 17.12
N GLN A 213 -18.44 -5.37 16.03
CA GLN A 213 -19.84 -5.32 15.64
C GLN A 213 -20.75 -6.20 16.52
N LYS A 214 -20.23 -7.03 17.43
CA LYS A 214 -21.07 -7.82 18.34
C LYS A 214 -21.96 -6.95 19.22
N ASP A 215 -21.45 -5.80 19.66
CA ASP A 215 -22.20 -4.82 20.43
C ASP A 215 -23.10 -3.95 19.52
N PRO A 216 -24.42 -3.88 19.76
CA PRO A 216 -25.34 -3.12 18.91
C PRO A 216 -25.04 -1.62 18.83
N ALA A 217 -24.50 -1.02 19.91
CA ALA A 217 -24.17 0.41 19.90
C ALA A 217 -22.96 0.70 19.01
N ARG A 218 -21.89 -0.08 19.13
CA ARG A 218 -20.70 0.00 18.27
C ARG A 218 -21.00 -0.37 16.83
N ARG A 219 -21.82 -1.40 16.57
CA ARG A 219 -22.28 -1.76 15.23
C ARG A 219 -22.96 -0.60 14.51
N ARG A 220 -23.92 0.06 15.16
CA ARG A 220 -24.64 1.20 14.57
C ARG A 220 -23.68 2.34 14.20
N ARG A 221 -22.74 2.66 15.10
CA ARG A 221 -21.73 3.68 14.82
C ARG A 221 -20.85 3.27 13.63
N TYR A 222 -20.34 2.05 13.64
CA TYR A 222 -19.47 1.51 12.60
C TYR A 222 -20.12 1.56 11.20
N LEU A 223 -21.39 1.15 11.08
CA LEU A 223 -22.10 1.16 9.80
C LEU A 223 -22.31 2.56 9.22
N LEU A 224 -22.53 3.56 10.07
CA LEU A 224 -22.75 4.96 9.68
C LEU A 224 -21.45 5.75 9.47
N SER A 225 -20.31 5.20 9.89
CA SER A 225 -18.99 5.81 9.81
C SER A 225 -18.39 5.76 8.41
N SER A 226 -17.54 6.74 8.10
CA SER A 226 -16.65 6.70 6.94
C SER A 226 -15.59 5.61 7.10
N GLU A 227 -14.91 5.23 6.02
CA GLU A 227 -13.83 4.23 6.07
C GLU A 227 -12.72 4.59 7.07
N GLU A 228 -12.32 5.85 7.14
CA GLU A 228 -11.33 6.34 8.10
C GLU A 228 -11.80 6.18 9.56
N GLU A 229 -13.05 6.52 9.82
CA GLU A 229 -13.63 6.40 11.16
C GLU A 229 -13.80 4.93 11.54
N ARG A 230 -14.16 4.05 10.60
CA ARG A 230 -14.17 2.60 10.81
C ARG A 230 -12.80 2.06 11.21
N MET A 231 -11.75 2.47 10.50
CA MET A 231 -10.37 2.09 10.85
C MET A 231 -9.96 2.58 12.23
N ARG A 232 -10.25 3.85 12.56
CA ARG A 232 -10.00 4.39 13.91
C ARG A 232 -10.74 3.63 15.00
N MET A 233 -12.00 3.27 14.76
CA MET A 233 -12.80 2.47 15.69
C MET A 233 -12.21 1.07 15.90
N LEU A 234 -11.65 0.43 14.86
CA LEU A 234 -11.01 -0.88 14.97
C LEU A 234 -9.70 -0.79 15.78
N ASP A 235 -8.88 0.23 15.55
CA ASP A 235 -7.64 0.45 16.31
C ASP A 235 -7.91 0.75 17.78
N GLU A 236 -8.85 1.65 18.05
CA GLU A 236 -9.28 1.96 19.42
C GLU A 236 -9.83 0.70 20.12
N PHE A 237 -10.56 -0.13 19.39
CA PHE A 237 -11.07 -1.38 19.93
C PHE A 237 -9.95 -2.37 20.27
N LYS A 238 -8.94 -2.55 19.40
CA LYS A 238 -7.75 -3.36 19.72
C LYS A 238 -7.03 -2.83 20.97
N GLU A 239 -6.80 -1.52 21.06
CA GLU A 239 -6.19 -0.93 22.25
C GLU A 239 -7.00 -1.18 23.52
N ASN A 240 -8.32 -1.06 23.42
CA ASN A 240 -9.21 -1.29 24.55
C ASN A 240 -9.22 -2.76 24.98
N LEU A 241 -9.11 -3.71 24.03
CA LEU A 241 -8.91 -5.13 24.33
C LEU A 241 -7.58 -5.37 25.04
N MET A 242 -6.48 -4.76 24.57
CA MET A 242 -5.15 -4.88 25.18
C MET A 242 -5.11 -4.32 26.61
N ARG A 243 -5.79 -3.19 26.83
CA ARG A 243 -5.89 -2.54 28.15
C ARG A 243 -6.94 -3.19 29.06
N GLN A 244 -7.57 -4.29 28.63
CA GLN A 244 -8.67 -4.98 29.33
C GLN A 244 -9.82 -4.03 29.74
N ARG A 245 -10.04 -2.97 28.97
CA ARG A 245 -11.11 -1.98 29.21
C ARG A 245 -12.46 -2.41 28.66
N VAL A 246 -12.48 -3.49 27.89
CA VAL A 246 -13.68 -4.12 27.36
C VAL A 246 -13.94 -5.37 28.18
N GLU A 247 -15.12 -5.48 28.78
CA GLU A 247 -15.62 -6.75 29.32
C GLU A 247 -15.81 -7.73 28.16
N GLY A 248 -15.01 -8.80 28.15
CA GLY A 248 -15.10 -9.84 27.13
C GLY A 248 -14.45 -11.12 27.63
N ASP A 249 -15.24 -12.18 27.75
CA ASP A 249 -14.76 -13.49 28.21
C ASP A 249 -13.60 -14.01 27.32
N ILE A 250 -13.54 -13.63 26.04
CA ILE A 250 -12.43 -13.97 25.13
C ILE A 250 -11.05 -13.43 25.59
N LEU A 251 -11.02 -12.45 26.50
CA LEU A 251 -9.79 -11.89 27.06
C LEU A 251 -9.29 -12.63 28.30
N LEU A 252 -10.13 -13.49 28.90
CA LEU A 252 -9.77 -14.26 30.07
C LEU A 252 -8.64 -15.24 29.71
N ILE A 253 -7.66 -15.37 30.60
CA ILE A 253 -6.51 -16.24 30.39
C ILE A 253 -6.79 -17.57 31.10
N PRO A 254 -7.06 -18.67 30.37
CA PRO A 254 -7.23 -19.96 31.01
C PRO A 254 -5.89 -20.49 31.51
N GLN A 255 -5.91 -21.19 32.64
CA GLN A 255 -4.75 -21.97 33.10
C GLN A 255 -4.55 -23.18 32.19
N GLU A 256 -5.64 -23.88 31.88
CA GLU A 256 -5.65 -25.07 31.03
C GLU A 256 -6.81 -25.01 30.04
N PHE A 257 -6.60 -25.60 28.87
CA PHE A 257 -7.66 -25.75 27.88
C PHE A 257 -7.55 -27.06 27.12
N GLU A 258 -8.69 -27.58 26.68
CA GLU A 258 -8.79 -28.81 25.89
C GLU A 258 -9.79 -28.60 24.75
N ILE A 259 -9.38 -28.91 23.51
CA ILE A 259 -10.29 -28.90 22.35
C ILE A 259 -11.13 -30.17 22.39
N ILE A 260 -12.43 -30.01 22.60
CA ILE A 260 -13.38 -31.11 22.74
C ILE A 260 -13.92 -31.55 21.38
N LYS A 261 -14.19 -30.59 20.50
CA LYS A 261 -14.84 -30.85 19.21
C LYS A 261 -14.47 -29.82 18.17
N THR A 262 -14.24 -30.28 16.96
CA THR A 262 -14.00 -29.43 15.79
C THR A 262 -14.92 -29.87 14.66
N GLU A 263 -15.71 -28.95 14.14
CA GLU A 263 -16.61 -29.14 13.00
C GLU A 263 -16.33 -28.05 11.98
N TYR A 264 -16.14 -28.39 10.71
CA TYR A 264 -15.99 -27.37 9.68
C TYR A 264 -16.48 -27.84 8.31
N THR A 265 -16.98 -26.88 7.56
CA THR A 265 -17.28 -26.96 6.14
C THR A 265 -16.12 -26.31 5.35
N PRO A 266 -16.21 -26.16 4.03
CA PRO A 266 -15.18 -25.43 3.28
C PRO A 266 -14.97 -23.99 3.74
N ASP A 267 -16.02 -23.32 4.24
CA ASP A 267 -16.03 -21.87 4.50
C ASP A 267 -16.34 -21.48 5.95
N GLU A 268 -16.93 -22.38 6.74
CA GLU A 268 -17.32 -22.12 8.14
C GLU A 268 -16.77 -23.20 9.07
N GLY A 269 -16.36 -22.81 10.27
CA GLY A 269 -15.78 -23.68 11.28
C GLY A 269 -16.35 -23.39 12.65
N ARG A 270 -16.41 -24.42 13.49
CA ARG A 270 -16.86 -24.37 14.86
C ARG A 270 -15.94 -25.22 15.71
N VAL A 271 -15.35 -24.62 16.74
CA VAL A 271 -14.42 -25.30 17.64
C VAL A 271 -14.92 -25.13 19.07
N GLN A 272 -15.16 -26.25 19.75
CA GLN A 272 -15.55 -26.29 21.16
C GLN A 272 -14.33 -26.58 22.02
N VAL A 273 -14.11 -25.72 23.01
CA VAL A 273 -12.96 -25.78 23.91
C VAL A 273 -13.44 -25.73 25.35
N MET A 274 -12.98 -26.66 26.17
CA MET A 274 -13.12 -26.56 27.62
C MET A 274 -11.96 -25.74 28.17
N GLN A 275 -12.23 -24.74 29.00
CA GLN A 275 -11.23 -23.86 29.58
C GLN A 275 -11.38 -23.82 31.10
N LYS A 276 -10.28 -24.01 31.81
CA LYS A 276 -10.21 -23.95 33.27
C LYS A 276 -9.50 -22.66 33.71
N PHE A 277 -10.12 -21.95 34.65
CA PHE A 277 -9.60 -20.70 35.21
C PHE A 277 -9.39 -20.89 36.71
N ALA A 278 -8.13 -20.84 37.15
CA ALA A 278 -7.80 -20.98 38.56
C ALA A 278 -7.94 -19.65 39.30
N TYR A 279 -8.70 -19.68 40.40
CA TYR A 279 -8.75 -18.64 41.40
C TYR A 279 -8.17 -19.18 42.72
N PRO A 280 -7.87 -18.33 43.71
CA PRO A 280 -7.27 -18.78 44.97
C PRO A 280 -8.06 -19.89 45.69
N ASP A 281 -9.40 -19.83 45.61
CA ASP A 281 -10.29 -20.69 46.41
C ASP A 281 -11.05 -21.74 45.59
N TYR A 282 -11.05 -21.64 44.25
CA TYR A 282 -11.84 -22.51 43.36
C TYR A 282 -11.35 -22.45 41.91
N THR A 283 -11.73 -23.45 41.09
CA THR A 283 -11.46 -23.43 39.65
C THR A 283 -12.77 -23.29 38.88
N GLU A 284 -12.89 -22.27 38.01
CA GLU A 284 -14.03 -22.16 37.10
C GLU A 284 -13.79 -22.98 35.83
N VAL A 285 -14.80 -23.75 35.43
CA VAL A 285 -14.78 -24.50 34.17
C VAL A 285 -15.81 -23.90 33.24
N LYS A 286 -15.35 -23.35 32.11
CA LYS A 286 -16.20 -22.76 31.07
C LYS A 286 -16.01 -23.48 29.75
N ARG A 287 -17.09 -23.64 28.99
CA ARG A 287 -17.06 -24.14 27.62
C ARG A 287 -17.17 -22.98 26.65
N TYR A 288 -16.16 -22.82 25.82
CA TYR A 288 -16.14 -21.87 24.72
C TYR A 288 -16.52 -22.58 23.43
N THR A 289 -17.33 -21.90 22.62
CA THR A 289 -17.54 -22.27 21.22
C THR A 289 -17.02 -21.11 20.38
N TYR A 290 -15.97 -21.34 19.62
CA TYR A 290 -15.43 -20.38 18.66
C TYR A 290 -16.03 -20.63 17.28
N TYR A 291 -16.48 -19.55 16.64
CA TYR A 291 -16.99 -19.57 15.27
C TYR A 291 -15.94 -18.97 14.35
N LEU A 292 -15.58 -19.73 13.32
CA LEU A 292 -14.55 -19.38 12.37
C LEU A 292 -15.13 -19.29 10.96
N GLN A 293 -14.57 -18.39 10.16
CA GLN A 293 -14.88 -18.25 8.74
C GLN A 293 -13.58 -18.30 7.94
N LYS A 294 -13.60 -19.00 6.80
CA LYS A 294 -12.45 -19.07 5.90
C LYS A 294 -12.47 -17.92 4.90
N ARG A 295 -11.35 -17.20 4.79
CA ARG A 295 -11.11 -16.15 3.79
C ARG A 295 -9.71 -16.35 3.22
N ASP A 296 -9.58 -16.40 1.90
CA ASP A 296 -8.29 -16.59 1.22
C ASP A 296 -7.44 -17.76 1.74
N ARG A 297 -8.12 -18.89 2.04
CA ARG A 297 -7.54 -20.13 2.61
C ARG A 297 -7.09 -20.05 4.07
N VAL A 298 -7.32 -18.93 4.76
CA VAL A 298 -7.02 -18.73 6.18
C VAL A 298 -8.31 -18.69 6.98
N TRP A 299 -8.31 -19.29 8.17
CA TRP A 299 -9.46 -19.26 9.08
C TRP A 299 -9.35 -18.09 10.06
N PHE A 300 -10.47 -17.40 10.26
CA PHE A 300 -10.58 -16.27 11.18
C PHE A 300 -11.69 -16.51 12.19
N ILE A 301 -11.39 -16.32 13.47
CA ILE A 301 -12.39 -16.32 14.54
C ILE A 301 -13.17 -15.00 14.45
N TYR A 302 -14.46 -15.09 14.15
CA TYR A 302 -15.33 -13.92 14.02
C TYR A 302 -16.33 -13.76 15.16
N ASP A 303 -16.63 -14.85 15.87
CA ASP A 303 -17.51 -14.84 17.04
C ASP A 303 -17.14 -15.96 18.02
N TYR A 304 -17.68 -15.85 19.23
CA TYR A 304 -17.54 -16.83 20.30
C TYR A 304 -18.74 -16.84 21.24
N GLU A 305 -19.04 -18.00 21.80
CA GLU A 305 -20.04 -18.19 22.86
C GLU A 305 -19.41 -18.86 24.07
N VAL A 306 -19.85 -18.48 25.26
CA VAL A 306 -19.32 -18.98 26.53
C VAL A 306 -20.45 -19.52 27.37
N VAL A 307 -20.27 -20.73 27.88
CA VAL A 307 -21.21 -21.39 28.79
C VAL A 307 -20.46 -21.76 30.05
N ASN A 308 -20.92 -21.29 31.21
CA ASN A 308 -20.37 -21.72 32.50
C ASN A 308 -20.83 -23.16 32.78
N ILE A 309 -19.88 -24.08 32.99
CA ILE A 309 -20.15 -25.50 33.21
C ILE A 309 -20.16 -25.82 34.71
N GLY A 310 -19.39 -25.10 35.52
CA GLY A 310 -19.35 -25.27 36.97
C GLY A 310 -18.06 -24.77 37.61
N THR A 311 -17.93 -25.07 38.90
CA THR A 311 -16.74 -24.79 39.71
C THR A 311 -16.23 -26.08 40.35
N GLU A 312 -14.92 -26.32 40.28
CA GLU A 312 -14.20 -27.43 40.91
C GLU A 312 -13.47 -26.98 42.18
#